data_AF-A0A1M2W7K0-F1
#
_entry.id   AF-A0A1M2W7K0-F1
#
_cell.length_a   1.000
_cell.length_b   1.000
_cell.length_c   1.000
_cell.angle_alpha   90.00
_cell.angle_beta   90.00
_cell.angle_gamma   90.00
#
_symmetry.space_group_name_H-M   'P 1'
#
loop_
_entity.id
_entity.type
_entity.pdbx_description
1 polymer ?
#
loop_
_entity_poly.entity_id
_entity_poly.type
_entity_poly.pdbx_seq_one_letter_code
_entity_poly.pdbx_strand_id
1 'polypeptide(L)'
;MPLQDIRARLRDVPHDLGDFLHTLPDDHPLQIALRTYTLALSLALGPALLPFLTSPRARAQGFGRVVQILRRELGLNAFASAITVGVAGGAAIRYAWDKWEEETPAEDAPKDTLGKLKAWLASLKDCHKTFLSNVISSTFAIALLHVRRRHAKSASVGRPSPTLDLSFLFLVRAMDSLTQLALFKPSEASEKYLPEPVKQQRRAIRNKWTTRLDALVFWACSSRIVWCFFYEPERLPRSYNKWIMTLANIDPRLLGALRAIRAGQFSYTKGLQQPPDLVTSLARDLGYPPAWGDFALLPARGGPQANETWKALGVTSRNGVGGLPCELVHGAVTKGGCTKNAAIRGAQAFAEAVAIYLPVHALPILVTRPRKLLELPRLIATLLSVARSASFLSAFVTSIWFAVCCTRTLVLARLFPGVPHDFWDGPLGCTFVGSLVCGASIWIERGRRRGEMALYVLPRAIRACLPSEWIKSGRASVRWTERLVFILSLSTLLTAAIRRPDTLRGLSRWTLSFVMNGPNAGFWKRKRLDTNAPPTPRAPSPPKESGDTAANTDLA
;
A
#
# COMPACT_ATOMS: atom_id res chain seq x y z
N MET A 1 -21.58 1.81 -52.79
CA MET A 1 -21.07 0.74 -51.93
C MET A 1 -22.20 0.28 -51.01
N PRO A 2 -22.66 -0.98 -51.06
CA PRO A 2 -23.90 -1.39 -50.39
C PRO A 2 -23.72 -1.58 -48.87
N LEU A 3 -24.74 -1.17 -48.10
CA LEU A 3 -24.79 -1.19 -46.63
C LEU A 3 -24.52 -2.56 -45.96
N GLN A 4 -24.72 -3.66 -46.68
CA GLN A 4 -24.42 -5.02 -46.19
C GLN A 4 -22.92 -5.28 -46.08
N ASP A 5 -22.13 -4.73 -46.99
CA ASP A 5 -20.66 -4.87 -47.03
C ASP A 5 -20.00 -4.08 -45.89
N ILE A 6 -20.58 -2.94 -45.52
CA ILE A 6 -20.16 -2.13 -44.37
C ILE A 6 -20.46 -2.87 -43.04
N ARG A 7 -21.61 -3.53 -42.92
CA ARG A 7 -21.96 -4.32 -41.72
C ARG A 7 -21.10 -5.57 -41.55
N ALA A 8 -20.72 -6.23 -42.65
CA ALA A 8 -19.80 -7.35 -42.64
C ALA A 8 -18.40 -6.89 -42.21
N ARG A 9 -17.85 -5.86 -42.85
CA ARG A 9 -16.56 -5.26 -42.45
C ARG A 9 -16.55 -4.83 -40.99
N LEU A 10 -17.58 -4.11 -40.51
CA LEU A 10 -17.68 -3.69 -39.11
C LEU A 10 -17.75 -4.86 -38.11
N ARG A 11 -18.23 -6.04 -38.55
CA ARG A 11 -18.30 -7.25 -37.73
C ARG A 11 -16.94 -7.95 -37.63
N ASP A 12 -16.12 -7.85 -38.68
CA ASP A 12 -14.80 -8.46 -38.77
C ASP A 12 -13.67 -7.56 -38.23
N VAL A 13 -13.88 -6.23 -38.18
CA VAL A 13 -12.94 -5.26 -37.56
C VAL A 13 -12.36 -5.71 -36.21
N PRO A 14 -13.12 -6.27 -35.25
CA PRO A 14 -12.56 -6.70 -33.97
C PRO A 14 -11.59 -7.88 -34.10
N HIS A 15 -11.82 -8.78 -35.07
CA HIS A 15 -10.95 -9.92 -35.36
C HIS A 15 -9.70 -9.46 -36.11
N ASP A 16 -9.86 -8.65 -37.16
CA ASP A 16 -8.74 -8.08 -37.91
C ASP A 16 -7.83 -7.21 -37.02
N LEU A 17 -8.43 -6.42 -36.12
CA LEU A 17 -7.68 -5.65 -35.13
C LEU A 17 -6.97 -6.56 -34.13
N GLY A 18 -7.61 -7.67 -33.74
CA GLY A 18 -6.99 -8.67 -32.87
C GLY A 18 -5.75 -9.28 -33.52
N ASP A 19 -5.86 -9.69 -34.78
CA ASP A 19 -4.76 -10.28 -35.54
C ASP A 19 -3.62 -9.28 -35.76
N PHE A 20 -3.94 -8.03 -36.14
CA PHE A 20 -2.95 -6.96 -36.22
C PHE A 20 -2.27 -6.68 -34.88
N LEU A 21 -3.01 -6.67 -33.77
CA LEU A 21 -2.40 -6.49 -32.45
C LEU A 21 -1.49 -7.66 -32.07
N HIS A 22 -1.78 -8.87 -32.53
CA HIS A 22 -0.95 -10.06 -32.30
C HIS A 22 0.33 -10.10 -33.13
N THR A 23 0.41 -9.42 -34.27
CA THR A 23 1.65 -9.31 -35.06
C THR A 23 2.68 -8.37 -34.41
N LEU A 24 2.22 -7.41 -33.60
CA LEU A 24 3.11 -6.47 -32.92
C LEU A 24 3.99 -7.16 -31.86
N PRO A 25 5.23 -6.70 -31.66
CA PRO A 25 6.08 -7.14 -30.55
C PRO A 25 5.45 -6.90 -29.17
N ASP A 26 5.81 -7.74 -28.20
CA ASP A 26 5.30 -7.68 -26.81
C ASP A 26 5.65 -6.35 -26.11
N ASP A 27 6.74 -5.70 -26.52
CA ASP A 27 7.25 -4.42 -26.04
C ASP A 27 6.76 -3.21 -26.85
N HIS A 28 5.92 -3.43 -27.88
CA HIS A 28 5.38 -2.35 -28.69
C HIS A 28 4.46 -1.42 -27.86
N PRO A 29 4.55 -0.09 -28.00
CA PRO A 29 3.79 0.86 -27.18
C PRO A 29 2.28 0.63 -27.17
N LEU A 30 1.69 0.21 -28.30
CA LEU A 30 0.26 -0.12 -28.39
C LEU A 30 -0.14 -1.31 -27.52
N GLN A 31 0.70 -2.35 -27.44
CA GLN A 31 0.42 -3.50 -26.58
C GLN A 31 0.56 -3.14 -25.10
N ILE A 32 1.58 -2.33 -24.77
CA ILE A 32 1.75 -1.78 -23.42
C ILE A 32 0.52 -0.94 -23.04
N ALA A 33 0.01 -0.12 -23.98
CA ALA A 33 -1.17 0.71 -23.77
C ALA A 33 -2.42 -0.13 -23.48
N LEU A 34 -2.68 -1.17 -24.27
CA LEU A 34 -3.82 -2.06 -24.10
C LEU A 34 -3.79 -2.78 -22.74
N ARG A 35 -2.63 -3.34 -22.37
CA ARG A 35 -2.44 -4.03 -21.09
C ARG A 35 -2.56 -3.09 -19.90
N THR A 36 -1.99 -1.89 -20.01
CA THR A 36 -2.10 -0.87 -18.95
C THR A 36 -3.55 -0.42 -18.78
N TYR A 37 -4.24 -0.13 -19.89
CA TYR A 37 -5.61 0.38 -19.86
C TYR A 37 -6.57 -0.65 -19.26
N THR A 38 -6.50 -1.89 -19.72
CA THR A 38 -7.34 -2.99 -19.20
C THR A 38 -7.12 -3.22 -17.71
N LEU A 39 -5.86 -3.26 -17.26
CA LEU A 39 -5.53 -3.41 -15.85
C LEU A 39 -6.01 -2.21 -15.03
N ALA A 40 -5.72 -0.98 -15.45
CA ALA A 40 -6.10 0.23 -14.72
C ALA A 40 -7.63 0.42 -14.67
N LEU A 41 -8.33 0.07 -15.74
CA LEU A 41 -9.79 0.08 -15.80
C LEU A 41 -10.39 -0.96 -14.83
N SER A 42 -9.82 -2.17 -14.76
CA SER A 42 -10.28 -3.19 -13.81
C SER A 42 -10.13 -2.73 -12.34
N LEU A 43 -9.02 -2.04 -12.04
CA LEU A 43 -8.76 -1.49 -10.70
C LEU A 43 -9.68 -0.31 -10.36
N ALA A 44 -10.08 0.49 -11.34
CA ALA A 44 -11.03 1.58 -11.16
C ALA A 44 -12.48 1.09 -11.01
N LEU A 45 -12.89 0.11 -11.83
CA LEU A 45 -14.25 -0.42 -11.86
C LEU A 45 -14.55 -1.34 -10.68
N GLY A 46 -13.59 -2.16 -10.23
CA GLY A 46 -13.80 -3.14 -9.15
C GLY A 46 -14.45 -2.54 -7.90
N PRO A 47 -13.83 -1.55 -7.24
CA PRO A 47 -14.42 -0.89 -6.07
C PRO A 47 -15.70 -0.11 -6.38
N ALA A 48 -15.85 0.43 -7.60
CA ALA A 48 -17.02 1.21 -7.99
C ALA A 48 -18.26 0.33 -8.21
N LEU A 49 -18.06 -0.92 -8.65
CA LEU A 49 -19.12 -1.89 -8.90
C LEU A 49 -19.40 -2.79 -7.68
N LEU A 50 -18.46 -2.90 -6.74
CA LEU A 50 -18.62 -3.73 -5.53
C LEU A 50 -19.91 -3.46 -4.74
N PRO A 51 -20.36 -2.21 -4.51
CA PRO A 51 -21.61 -1.96 -3.80
C PRO A 51 -22.84 -2.56 -4.48
N PHE A 52 -22.83 -2.69 -5.80
CA PHE A 52 -23.92 -3.33 -6.55
C PHE A 52 -23.92 -4.85 -6.35
N LEU A 53 -22.79 -5.45 -6.03
CA LEU A 53 -22.71 -6.87 -5.69
C LEU A 53 -23.09 -7.12 -4.23
N THR A 54 -22.83 -6.18 -3.31
CA THR A 54 -22.99 -6.41 -1.87
C THR A 54 -24.21 -5.76 -1.23
N SER A 55 -24.80 -4.72 -1.85
CA SER A 55 -25.87 -3.92 -1.25
C SER A 55 -27.16 -3.91 -2.09
N PRO A 56 -28.29 -4.36 -1.54
CA PRO A 56 -29.60 -4.24 -2.19
C PRO A 56 -29.97 -2.79 -2.51
N ARG A 57 -29.61 -1.85 -1.63
CA ARG A 57 -29.86 -0.40 -1.82
C ARG A 57 -29.11 0.19 -3.00
N ALA A 58 -27.92 -0.33 -3.32
CA ALA A 58 -27.18 0.11 -4.49
C ALA A 58 -27.80 -0.43 -5.79
N ARG A 59 -28.31 -1.69 -5.77
CA ARG A 59 -29.03 -2.30 -6.89
C ARG A 59 -30.36 -1.61 -7.18
N ALA A 60 -31.04 -1.11 -6.16
CA ALA A 60 -32.29 -0.35 -6.30
C ALA A 60 -32.15 0.91 -7.17
N GLN A 61 -30.93 1.43 -7.35
CA GLN A 61 -30.67 2.60 -8.18
C GLN A 61 -30.53 2.28 -9.68
N GLY A 62 -30.67 1.00 -10.03
CA GLY A 62 -30.85 0.52 -11.40
C GLY A 62 -29.62 0.61 -12.31
N PHE A 63 -29.85 0.24 -13.58
CA PHE A 63 -28.84 0.21 -14.64
C PHE A 63 -28.27 1.59 -14.99
N GLY A 64 -29.06 2.66 -14.82
CA GLY A 64 -28.65 4.04 -15.13
C GLY A 64 -27.40 4.48 -14.36
N ARG A 65 -27.26 4.11 -13.09
CA ARG A 65 -26.06 4.42 -12.30
C ARG A 65 -24.84 3.63 -12.77
N VAL A 66 -25.01 2.38 -13.20
CA VAL A 66 -23.91 1.57 -13.76
C VAL A 66 -23.40 2.20 -15.05
N VAL A 67 -24.30 2.60 -15.96
CA VAL A 67 -23.94 3.30 -17.19
C VAL A 67 -23.22 4.62 -16.89
N GLN A 68 -23.67 5.38 -15.89
CA GLN A 68 -22.99 6.61 -15.47
C GLN A 68 -21.56 6.35 -14.99
N ILE A 69 -21.35 5.29 -14.19
CA ILE A 69 -20.02 4.88 -13.72
C ILE A 69 -19.14 4.46 -14.90
N LEU A 70 -19.65 3.65 -15.82
CA LEU A 70 -18.92 3.21 -17.01
C LEU A 70 -18.51 4.40 -17.89
N ARG A 71 -19.44 5.30 -18.23
CA ARG A 71 -19.14 6.52 -18.99
C ARG A 71 -18.07 7.38 -18.30
N ARG A 72 -18.10 7.44 -16.96
CA ARG A 72 -17.13 8.20 -16.17
C ARG A 72 -15.74 7.58 -16.16
N GLU A 73 -15.63 6.24 -16.08
CA GLU A 73 -14.33 5.55 -16.03
C GLU A 73 -13.73 5.25 -17.41
N LEU A 74 -14.54 5.25 -18.48
CA LEU A 74 -14.06 5.10 -19.87
C LEU A 74 -13.61 6.42 -20.52
N GLY A 75 -13.87 7.56 -19.90
CA GLY A 75 -13.51 8.87 -20.47
C GLY A 75 -11.99 9.07 -20.66
N LEU A 76 -11.60 9.96 -21.58
CA LEU A 76 -10.18 10.27 -21.86
C LEU A 76 -9.43 10.87 -20.66
N ASN A 77 -10.15 11.57 -19.79
CA ASN A 77 -9.58 12.12 -18.55
C ASN A 77 -9.65 11.11 -17.39
N ALA A 78 -10.11 9.88 -17.60
CA ALA A 78 -10.30 8.89 -16.54
C ALA A 78 -8.97 8.34 -16.00
N PHE A 79 -9.05 7.61 -14.88
CA PHE A 79 -7.88 7.04 -14.23
C PHE A 79 -7.13 6.08 -15.17
N ALA A 80 -7.87 5.19 -15.85
CA ALA A 80 -7.29 4.25 -16.79
C ALA A 80 -6.51 4.96 -17.91
N SER A 81 -7.15 5.91 -18.58
CA SER A 81 -6.55 6.73 -19.65
C SER A 81 -5.29 7.45 -19.19
N ALA A 82 -5.32 8.11 -18.02
CA ALA A 82 -4.17 8.85 -17.51
C ALA A 82 -2.98 7.94 -17.15
N ILE A 83 -3.24 6.78 -16.53
CA ILE A 83 -2.18 5.80 -16.24
C ILE A 83 -1.62 5.19 -17.52
N THR A 84 -2.48 4.90 -18.51
CA THR A 84 -2.05 4.44 -19.82
C THR A 84 -1.13 5.45 -20.50
N VAL A 85 -1.49 6.74 -20.49
CA VAL A 85 -0.63 7.81 -21.01
C VAL A 85 0.70 7.86 -20.26
N GLY A 86 0.72 7.65 -18.94
CA GLY A 86 1.92 7.68 -18.12
C GLY A 86 2.86 6.48 -18.30
N VAL A 87 2.33 5.30 -18.61
CA VAL A 87 3.13 4.06 -18.75
C VAL A 87 3.48 3.81 -20.21
N ALA A 88 2.48 3.78 -21.10
CA ALA A 88 2.70 3.50 -22.51
C ALA A 88 3.20 4.72 -23.28
N GLY A 89 2.90 5.94 -22.83
CA GLY A 89 3.41 7.15 -23.46
C GLY A 89 4.93 7.26 -23.39
N GLY A 90 5.57 6.82 -22.30
CA GLY A 90 7.02 6.78 -22.20
C GLY A 90 7.65 5.83 -23.22
N ALA A 91 7.04 4.65 -23.41
CA ALA A 91 7.45 3.71 -24.45
C ALA A 91 7.21 4.27 -25.87
N ALA A 92 6.08 4.96 -26.11
CA ALA A 92 5.78 5.58 -27.40
C ALA A 92 6.76 6.71 -27.75
N ILE A 93 7.08 7.58 -26.79
CA ILE A 93 8.08 8.64 -26.96
C ILE A 93 9.44 8.02 -27.24
N ARG A 94 9.81 6.93 -26.54
CA ARG A 94 11.08 6.25 -26.79
C ARG A 94 11.13 5.61 -28.18
N TYR A 95 10.06 4.93 -28.60
CA TYR A 95 9.93 4.33 -29.93
C TYR A 95 10.03 5.40 -31.04
N ALA A 96 9.35 6.53 -30.88
CA ALA A 96 9.44 7.66 -31.82
C ALA A 96 10.85 8.27 -31.84
N TRP A 97 11.51 8.38 -30.68
CA TRP A 97 12.88 8.87 -30.58
C TRP A 97 13.85 7.94 -31.31
N ASP A 98 13.76 6.63 -31.09
CA ASP A 98 14.65 5.65 -31.74
C ASP A 98 14.50 5.69 -33.26
N LYS A 99 13.26 5.73 -33.76
CA LYS A 99 12.98 5.88 -35.19
C LYS A 99 13.51 7.20 -35.76
N TRP A 100 13.43 8.29 -35.00
CA TRP A 100 13.96 9.59 -35.41
C TRP A 100 15.49 9.61 -35.48
N GLU A 101 16.19 8.89 -34.59
CA GLU A 101 17.64 8.71 -34.65
C GLU A 101 18.06 7.85 -35.85
N GLU A 102 17.29 6.82 -36.22
CA GLU A 102 17.54 5.99 -37.41
C GLU A 102 17.35 6.75 -38.73
N GLU A 103 16.35 7.62 -38.82
CA GLU A 103 16.02 8.36 -40.06
C GLU A 103 16.97 9.54 -40.36
N THR A 104 17.86 9.92 -39.43
CA THR A 104 18.76 11.07 -39.65
C THR A 104 20.22 10.80 -39.27
N PRO A 105 21.08 10.50 -40.26
CA PRO A 105 22.53 10.36 -40.05
C PRO A 105 23.16 11.63 -39.46
N ALA A 106 24.23 11.46 -38.69
CA ALA A 106 24.86 12.49 -37.87
C ALA A 106 25.48 13.68 -38.66
N GLU A 107 25.61 13.58 -39.98
CA GLU A 107 26.34 14.56 -40.80
C GLU A 107 25.50 15.79 -41.24
N ASP A 108 24.16 15.70 -41.24
CA ASP A 108 23.26 16.74 -41.78
C ASP A 108 22.48 17.55 -40.73
N ALA A 109 23.03 17.74 -39.52
CA ALA A 109 22.34 18.54 -38.49
C ALA A 109 22.46 20.06 -38.79
N PRO A 110 21.35 20.80 -38.99
CA PRO A 110 21.39 22.23 -39.26
C PRO A 110 22.00 22.99 -38.08
N LYS A 111 22.82 24.02 -38.33
CA LYS A 111 23.52 24.87 -37.31
C LYS A 111 22.61 25.71 -36.40
N ASP A 112 21.31 25.41 -36.40
CA ASP A 112 20.28 26.13 -35.66
C ASP A 112 20.12 25.59 -34.21
N THR A 113 19.37 26.29 -33.37
CA THR A 113 19.02 25.90 -31.99
C THR A 113 18.51 24.46 -31.89
N LEU A 114 17.79 24.00 -32.91
CA LEU A 114 17.25 22.65 -33.06
C LEU A 114 18.36 21.59 -33.27
N GLY A 115 19.43 21.93 -33.99
CA GLY A 115 20.61 21.07 -34.16
C GLY A 115 21.44 20.94 -32.87
N LYS A 116 21.56 22.01 -32.08
CA LYS A 116 22.20 21.97 -30.75
C LYS A 116 21.42 21.07 -29.78
N LEU A 117 20.10 21.19 -29.77
CA LEU A 117 19.23 20.31 -28.98
C LEU A 117 19.39 18.85 -29.43
N LYS A 118 19.41 18.61 -30.74
CA LYS A 118 19.59 17.26 -31.30
C LYS A 118 20.92 16.62 -30.90
N ALA A 119 22.03 17.34 -31.03
CA ALA A 119 23.36 16.87 -30.62
C ALA A 119 23.40 16.55 -29.12
N TRP A 120 22.78 17.38 -28.28
CA TRP A 120 22.65 17.13 -26.85
C TRP A 120 21.82 15.87 -26.56
N LEU A 121 20.65 15.72 -27.19
CA LEU A 121 19.78 14.56 -27.04
C LEU A 121 20.47 13.26 -27.46
N ALA A 122 21.23 13.28 -28.56
CA ALA A 122 22.01 12.15 -29.04
C ALA A 122 23.14 11.76 -28.07
N SER A 123 23.76 12.75 -27.40
CA SER A 123 24.85 12.52 -26.41
C SER A 123 24.39 11.85 -25.10
N LEU A 124 23.08 11.79 -24.85
CA LEU A 124 22.54 11.19 -23.63
C LEU A 124 22.71 9.67 -23.63
N LYS A 125 23.12 9.12 -22.49
CA LYS A 125 23.08 7.66 -22.27
C LYS A 125 21.64 7.16 -22.42
N ASP A 126 21.45 5.96 -22.99
CA ASP A 126 20.13 5.32 -23.13
C ASP A 126 19.26 5.33 -21.88
N CYS A 127 19.88 5.16 -20.70
CA CYS A 127 19.20 5.21 -19.42
C CYS A 127 18.55 6.59 -19.19
N HIS A 128 19.26 7.67 -19.51
CA HIS A 128 18.76 9.04 -19.41
C HIS A 128 17.67 9.30 -20.46
N LYS A 129 17.84 8.81 -21.70
CA LYS A 129 16.79 8.89 -22.75
C LYS A 129 15.49 8.24 -22.26
N THR A 130 15.57 7.01 -21.74
CA THR A 130 14.40 6.29 -21.20
C THR A 130 13.76 7.04 -20.01
N PHE A 131 14.59 7.56 -19.09
CA PHE A 131 14.08 8.33 -17.96
C PHE A 131 13.39 9.62 -18.41
N LEU A 132 13.95 10.37 -19.36
CA LEU A 132 13.38 11.60 -19.87
C LEU A 132 12.05 11.35 -20.59
N SER A 133 11.96 10.31 -21.43
CA SER A 133 10.70 9.90 -22.05
C SER A 133 9.61 9.60 -21.02
N ASN A 134 9.97 8.90 -19.93
CA ASN A 134 9.05 8.61 -18.84
C ASN A 134 8.68 9.87 -18.03
N VAL A 135 9.58 10.84 -17.87
CA VAL A 135 9.29 12.14 -17.20
C VAL A 135 8.25 12.92 -17.98
N ILE A 136 8.42 13.02 -19.31
CA ILE A 136 7.48 13.72 -20.19
C ILE A 136 6.10 13.05 -20.10
N SER A 137 6.05 11.73 -20.29
CA SER A 137 4.82 10.94 -20.23
C SER A 137 4.13 11.01 -18.85
N SER A 138 4.88 10.91 -17.75
CA SER A 138 4.35 11.04 -16.39
C SER A 138 3.80 12.44 -16.11
N THR A 139 4.38 13.48 -16.71
CA THR A 139 3.90 14.86 -16.62
C THR A 139 2.53 15.01 -17.27
N PHE A 140 2.32 14.43 -18.46
CA PHE A 140 1.00 14.40 -19.10
C PHE A 140 -0.01 13.57 -18.28
N ALA A 141 0.41 12.43 -17.72
CA ALA A 141 -0.47 11.60 -16.89
C ALA A 141 -1.02 12.35 -15.68
N ILE A 142 -0.16 13.04 -14.91
CA ILE A 142 -0.63 13.82 -13.76
C ILE A 142 -1.42 15.07 -14.16
N ALA A 143 -1.11 15.67 -15.31
CA ALA A 143 -1.91 16.76 -15.86
C ALA A 143 -3.35 16.27 -16.14
N LEU A 144 -3.53 15.12 -16.79
CA LEU A 144 -4.84 14.52 -17.05
C LEU A 144 -5.61 14.20 -15.77
N LEU A 145 -4.94 13.60 -14.77
CA LEU A 145 -5.56 13.30 -13.47
C LEU A 145 -6.07 14.56 -12.76
N HIS A 146 -5.37 15.68 -12.89
CA HIS A 146 -5.78 16.97 -12.35
C HIS A 146 -6.87 17.67 -13.17
N VAL A 147 -6.83 17.59 -14.51
CA VAL A 147 -7.83 18.20 -15.41
C VAL A 147 -9.22 17.61 -15.18
N ARG A 148 -9.33 16.28 -15.01
CA ARG A 148 -10.60 15.58 -14.70
C ARG A 148 -11.39 16.24 -13.57
N ARG A 149 -10.71 16.86 -12.61
CA ARG A 149 -11.30 17.19 -11.31
C ARG A 149 -11.42 18.68 -11.00
N ARG A 150 -11.06 19.56 -11.93
CA ARG A 150 -11.49 20.97 -11.88
C ARG A 150 -13.01 21.12 -12.14
N HIS A 151 -13.63 20.19 -12.89
CA HIS A 151 -15.06 20.21 -13.20
C HIS A 151 -15.97 19.56 -12.15
N ALA A 152 -15.45 18.71 -11.27
CA ALA A 152 -16.21 18.28 -10.09
C ALA A 152 -16.07 19.39 -9.04
N LYS A 153 -17.18 19.99 -8.58
CA LYS A 153 -17.30 21.05 -7.54
C LYS A 153 -16.73 20.64 -6.15
N SER A 154 -15.57 20.00 -6.08
CA SER A 154 -14.97 19.42 -4.87
C SER A 154 -13.53 19.90 -4.65
N ALA A 155 -13.19 21.12 -5.10
CA ALA A 155 -12.17 21.93 -4.45
C ALA A 155 -12.73 22.49 -3.12
N SER A 156 -13.25 21.60 -2.26
CA SER A 156 -13.64 21.99 -0.91
C SER A 156 -12.36 22.12 -0.08
N VAL A 157 -12.13 23.32 0.43
CA VAL A 157 -11.12 23.60 1.46
C VAL A 157 -11.21 22.53 2.54
N GLY A 158 -10.08 21.89 2.89
CA GLY A 158 -10.04 20.88 3.95
C GLY A 158 -9.98 19.40 3.52
N ARG A 159 -9.96 19.07 2.22
CA ARG A 159 -9.72 17.69 1.74
C ARG A 159 -8.36 17.55 1.04
N PRO A 160 -7.59 16.48 1.33
CA PRO A 160 -6.34 16.18 0.61
C PRO A 160 -6.61 15.94 -0.88
N SER A 161 -5.60 16.17 -1.71
CA SER A 161 -5.68 15.83 -3.13
C SER A 161 -5.91 14.31 -3.30
N PRO A 162 -6.78 13.89 -4.23
CA PRO A 162 -7.15 12.49 -4.37
C PRO A 162 -6.08 11.65 -5.08
N THR A 163 -5.10 12.29 -5.72
CA THR A 163 -3.91 11.68 -6.33
C THR A 163 -2.76 11.50 -5.34
N LEU A 164 -2.89 12.03 -4.12
CA LEU A 164 -1.83 12.03 -3.12
C LEU A 164 -1.47 10.61 -2.68
N ASP A 165 -2.49 9.78 -2.42
CA ASP A 165 -2.28 8.41 -1.95
C ASP A 165 -1.59 7.56 -3.04
N LEU A 166 -1.90 7.81 -4.31
CA LEU A 166 -1.22 7.18 -5.45
C LEU A 166 0.23 7.68 -5.57
N SER A 167 0.46 8.99 -5.38
CA SER A 167 1.79 9.59 -5.41
C SER A 167 2.68 9.01 -4.32
N PHE A 168 2.17 8.83 -3.10
CA PHE A 168 2.90 8.14 -2.03
C PHE A 168 3.15 6.67 -2.33
N LEU A 169 2.21 5.97 -2.98
CA LEU A 169 2.41 4.59 -3.40
C LEU A 169 3.56 4.48 -4.41
N PHE A 170 3.59 5.35 -5.42
CA PHE A 170 4.69 5.39 -6.38
C PHE A 170 5.99 5.79 -5.72
N LEU A 171 5.99 6.80 -4.84
CA LEU A 171 7.17 7.21 -4.09
C LEU A 171 7.79 6.06 -3.32
N VAL A 172 6.99 5.34 -2.54
CA VAL A 172 7.47 4.21 -1.74
C VAL A 172 8.03 3.09 -2.61
N ARG A 173 7.37 2.78 -3.73
CA ARG A 173 7.87 1.75 -4.65
C ARG A 173 9.14 2.19 -5.36
N ALA A 174 9.27 3.46 -5.72
CA ALA A 174 10.48 4.02 -6.32
C ALA A 174 11.64 3.99 -5.31
N MET A 175 11.41 4.44 -4.07
CA MET A 175 12.39 4.38 -2.97
C MET A 175 12.84 2.94 -2.69
N ASP A 176 11.91 1.98 -2.68
CA ASP A 176 12.26 0.56 -2.52
C ASP A 176 13.18 0.08 -3.65
N SER A 177 12.85 0.38 -4.91
CA SER A 177 13.68 0.04 -6.07
C SER A 177 15.09 0.64 -5.96
N LEU A 178 15.20 1.91 -5.58
CA LEU A 178 16.48 2.60 -5.37
C LEU A 178 17.26 2.00 -4.19
N THR A 179 16.58 1.61 -3.12
CA THR A 179 17.20 0.96 -1.96
C THR A 179 17.73 -0.43 -2.33
N GLN A 180 16.96 -1.21 -3.10
CA GLN A 180 17.42 -2.49 -3.64
C GLN A 180 18.63 -2.32 -4.55
N LEU A 181 18.63 -1.27 -5.38
CA LEU A 181 19.76 -0.94 -6.24
C LEU A 181 21.01 -0.57 -5.44
N ALA A 182 20.88 0.31 -4.44
CA ALA A 182 22.01 0.87 -3.70
C ALA A 182 22.60 -0.10 -2.68
N LEU A 183 21.75 -0.83 -1.93
CA LEU A 183 22.20 -1.64 -0.78
C LEU A 183 22.30 -3.13 -1.08
N PHE A 184 21.59 -3.59 -2.11
CA PHE A 184 21.35 -5.01 -2.31
C PHE A 184 21.71 -5.50 -3.72
N LYS A 185 21.98 -4.61 -4.68
CA LYS A 185 22.50 -5.03 -5.97
C LYS A 185 23.99 -5.34 -5.83
N PRO A 186 24.43 -6.57 -6.15
CA PRO A 186 25.84 -6.85 -6.18
C PRO A 186 26.49 -6.14 -7.38
N SER A 187 27.71 -5.64 -7.20
CA SER A 187 28.51 -5.18 -8.32
C SER A 187 28.83 -6.38 -9.21
N GLU A 188 28.50 -6.29 -10.50
CA GLU A 188 28.75 -7.35 -11.48
C GLU A 188 30.26 -7.68 -11.54
N ALA A 189 31.13 -6.68 -11.37
CA ALA A 189 32.57 -6.87 -11.27
C ALA A 189 33.00 -7.65 -10.01
N SER A 190 32.29 -7.47 -8.89
CA SER A 190 32.61 -8.15 -7.63
C SER A 190 32.15 -9.61 -7.58
N GLU A 191 31.15 -10.00 -8.38
CA GLU A 191 30.60 -11.36 -8.37
C GLU A 191 31.02 -12.22 -9.57
N LYS A 192 31.57 -11.64 -10.65
CA LYS A 192 31.89 -12.34 -11.90
C LYS A 192 32.72 -13.62 -11.70
N TYR A 193 33.74 -13.56 -10.85
CA TYR A 193 34.70 -14.65 -10.63
C TYR A 193 34.42 -15.51 -9.39
N LEU A 194 33.32 -15.26 -8.66
CA LEU A 194 33.02 -16.03 -7.46
C LEU A 194 32.42 -17.40 -7.80
N PRO A 195 32.77 -18.47 -7.04
CA PRO A 195 32.09 -19.75 -7.15
C PRO A 195 30.58 -19.62 -6.86
N GLU A 196 29.76 -20.39 -7.59
CA GLU A 196 28.30 -20.43 -7.38
C GLU A 196 27.85 -20.69 -5.93
N PRO A 197 28.46 -21.59 -5.12
CA PRO A 197 28.04 -21.75 -3.72
C PRO A 197 28.23 -20.46 -2.90
N VAL A 198 29.31 -19.71 -3.17
CA VAL A 198 29.60 -18.44 -2.48
C VAL A 198 28.58 -17.36 -2.90
N LYS A 199 28.22 -17.30 -4.18
CA LYS A 199 27.15 -16.40 -4.67
C LYS A 199 25.81 -16.71 -4.02
N GLN A 200 25.44 -17.99 -3.91
CA GLN A 200 24.22 -18.43 -3.25
C GLN A 200 24.19 -18.04 -1.77
N GLN A 201 25.30 -18.24 -1.06
CA GLN A 201 25.44 -17.84 0.35
C GLN A 201 25.30 -16.32 0.51
N ARG A 202 26.00 -15.51 -0.29
CA ARG A 202 25.90 -14.04 -0.25
C ARG A 202 24.47 -13.57 -0.55
N ARG A 203 23.81 -14.18 -1.54
CA ARG A 203 22.41 -13.91 -1.85
C ARG A 203 21.47 -14.28 -0.70
N ALA A 204 21.71 -15.39 -0.01
CA ALA A 204 20.92 -15.79 1.15
C ALA A 204 21.08 -14.80 2.32
N ILE A 205 22.31 -14.38 2.61
CA ILE A 205 22.62 -13.36 3.62
C ILE A 205 21.91 -12.06 3.29
N ARG A 206 22.00 -11.61 2.04
CA ARG A 206 21.32 -10.42 1.56
C ARG A 206 19.80 -10.48 1.75
N ASN A 207 19.17 -11.57 1.29
CA ASN A 207 17.73 -11.77 1.45
C ASN A 207 17.32 -11.76 2.93
N LYS A 208 18.16 -12.33 3.82
CA LYS A 208 17.94 -12.31 5.27
C LYS A 208 17.98 -10.88 5.81
N TRP A 209 18.94 -10.06 5.40
CA TRP A 209 18.99 -8.65 5.78
C TRP A 209 17.82 -7.83 5.24
N THR A 210 17.48 -7.98 3.95
CA THR A 210 16.33 -7.30 3.35
C THR A 210 15.04 -7.61 4.12
N THR A 211 14.79 -8.89 4.44
CA THR A 211 13.58 -9.28 5.17
C THR A 211 13.55 -8.81 6.64
N ARG A 212 14.71 -8.57 7.26
CA ARG A 212 14.82 -7.95 8.58
C ARG A 212 14.56 -6.45 8.52
N LEU A 213 15.14 -5.76 7.54
CA LEU A 213 14.84 -4.33 7.31
C LEU A 213 13.37 -4.12 7.00
N ASP A 214 12.76 -4.98 6.18
CA ASP A 214 11.32 -4.93 5.90
C ASP A 214 10.48 -5.03 7.19
N ALA A 215 10.86 -5.92 8.10
CA ALA A 215 10.20 -6.07 9.39
C ALA A 215 10.34 -4.82 10.26
N LEU A 216 11.53 -4.21 10.29
CA LEU A 216 11.79 -2.96 11.02
C LEU A 216 11.02 -1.77 10.43
N VAL A 217 10.97 -1.65 9.11
CA VAL A 217 10.18 -0.63 8.42
C VAL A 217 8.70 -0.81 8.74
N PHE A 218 8.19 -2.05 8.66
CA PHE A 218 6.80 -2.34 9.03
C PHE A 218 6.54 -1.95 10.49
N TRP A 219 7.41 -2.36 11.42
CA TRP A 219 7.31 -2.06 12.84
C TRP A 219 7.19 -0.55 13.06
N ALA A 220 8.16 0.23 12.59
CA ALA A 220 8.18 1.69 12.74
C ALA A 220 6.95 2.36 12.11
N CYS A 221 6.55 1.93 10.91
CA CYS A 221 5.37 2.45 10.22
C CYS A 221 4.09 2.17 11.01
N SER A 222 3.91 0.93 11.46
CA SER A 222 2.73 0.49 12.18
C SER A 222 2.61 1.22 13.53
N SER A 223 3.72 1.39 14.25
CA SER A 223 3.73 2.14 15.51
C SER A 223 3.33 3.60 15.31
N ARG A 224 3.85 4.28 14.28
CA ARG A 224 3.44 5.66 13.96
C ARG A 224 1.96 5.74 13.60
N ILE A 225 1.46 4.81 12.78
CA ILE A 225 0.07 4.75 12.36
C ILE A 225 -0.86 4.54 13.55
N VAL A 226 -0.58 3.57 14.41
CA VAL A 226 -1.41 3.25 15.57
C VAL A 226 -1.42 4.42 16.55
N TRP A 227 -0.28 5.05 16.79
CA TRP A 227 -0.23 6.26 17.62
C TRP A 227 -1.08 7.40 17.04
N CYS A 228 -1.03 7.62 15.72
CA CYS A 228 -1.90 8.60 15.06
C CYS A 228 -3.37 8.22 15.19
N PHE A 229 -3.73 6.95 15.10
CA PHE A 229 -5.12 6.53 15.27
C PHE A 229 -5.68 6.95 16.64
N PHE A 230 -4.89 6.82 17.72
CA PHE A 230 -5.28 7.29 19.05
C PHE A 230 -5.33 8.82 19.14
N TYR A 231 -4.28 9.53 18.71
CA TYR A 231 -4.11 10.94 19.05
C TYR A 231 -4.28 11.95 17.91
N GLU A 232 -4.06 11.55 16.66
CA GLU A 232 -4.06 12.39 15.44
C GLU A 232 -4.75 11.69 14.25
N PRO A 233 -6.02 11.25 14.38
CA PRO A 233 -6.69 10.49 13.33
C PRO A 233 -6.78 11.27 12.02
N GLU A 234 -6.82 12.60 12.06
CA GLU A 234 -6.90 13.48 10.92
C GLU A 234 -5.72 13.41 9.95
N ARG A 235 -4.59 12.83 10.37
CA ARG A 235 -3.42 12.58 9.52
C ARG A 235 -3.56 11.33 8.66
N LEU A 236 -4.41 10.39 9.08
CA LEU A 236 -4.67 9.15 8.38
C LEU A 236 -5.83 9.29 7.37
N PRO A 237 -5.86 8.48 6.29
CA PRO A 237 -7.02 8.43 5.40
C PRO A 237 -8.29 7.98 6.14
N ARG A 238 -9.42 8.63 5.89
CA ARG A 238 -10.69 8.35 6.60
C ARG A 238 -11.15 6.89 6.49
N SER A 239 -11.04 6.29 5.31
CA SER A 239 -11.37 4.88 5.08
C SER A 239 -10.48 3.94 5.90
N TYR A 240 -9.21 4.31 6.07
CA TYR A 240 -8.25 3.54 6.83
C TYR A 240 -8.51 3.64 8.33
N ASN A 241 -8.81 4.84 8.85
CA ASN A 241 -9.26 5.00 10.24
C ASN A 241 -10.52 4.19 10.54
N LYS A 242 -11.50 4.22 9.64
CA LYS A 242 -12.72 3.44 9.80
C LYS A 242 -12.40 1.94 9.87
N TRP A 243 -11.51 1.46 9.02
CA TRP A 243 -11.07 0.06 9.03
C TRP A 243 -10.34 -0.31 10.34
N ILE A 244 -9.42 0.52 10.83
CA ILE A 244 -8.75 0.30 12.12
C ILE A 244 -9.77 0.30 13.26
N MET A 245 -10.72 1.24 13.27
CA MET A 245 -11.76 1.34 14.28
C MET A 245 -12.61 0.06 14.35
N THR A 246 -12.98 -0.49 13.19
CA THR A 246 -13.73 -1.76 13.11
C THR A 246 -12.94 -2.91 13.72
N LEU A 247 -11.66 -3.06 13.39
CA LEU A 247 -10.81 -4.13 13.93
C LEU A 247 -10.48 -3.94 15.42
N ALA A 248 -10.29 -2.70 15.87
CA ALA A 248 -9.95 -2.38 17.26
C ALA A 248 -11.15 -2.59 18.20
N ASN A 249 -12.37 -2.38 17.69
CA ASN A 249 -13.64 -2.53 18.41
C ASN A 249 -13.61 -1.79 19.78
N ILE A 250 -13.08 -0.57 19.77
CA ILE A 250 -12.96 0.35 20.91
C ILE A 250 -14.13 1.34 20.91
N ASP A 251 -14.61 1.77 22.08
CA ASP A 251 -15.63 2.82 22.15
C ASP A 251 -15.00 4.18 21.75
N PRO A 252 -15.63 4.96 20.85
CA PRO A 252 -15.10 6.25 20.40
C PRO A 252 -14.94 7.27 21.53
N ARG A 253 -15.68 7.17 22.63
CA ARG A 253 -15.57 8.05 23.80
C ARG A 253 -14.25 7.87 24.53
N LEU A 254 -13.71 6.66 24.58
CA LEU A 254 -12.37 6.40 25.13
C LEU A 254 -11.29 7.07 24.29
N LEU A 255 -11.42 7.05 22.96
CA LEU A 255 -10.51 7.80 22.08
C LEU A 255 -10.62 9.31 22.30
N GLY A 256 -11.85 9.80 22.52
CA GLY A 256 -12.10 11.19 22.90
C GLY A 256 -11.41 11.55 24.22
N ALA A 257 -11.52 10.71 25.25
CA ALA A 257 -10.89 10.92 26.55
C ALA A 257 -9.35 10.96 26.45
N LEU A 258 -8.73 10.03 25.71
CA LEU A 258 -7.28 10.03 25.48
C LEU A 258 -6.80 11.31 24.79
N ARG A 259 -7.58 11.82 23.83
CA ARG A 259 -7.28 13.08 23.13
C ARG A 259 -7.48 14.29 24.04
N ALA A 260 -8.50 14.27 24.91
CA ALA A 260 -8.73 15.32 25.90
C ALA A 260 -7.61 15.37 26.96
N ILE A 261 -7.09 14.20 27.37
CA ILE A 261 -5.89 14.11 28.24
C ILE A 261 -4.69 14.75 27.53
N ARG A 262 -4.45 14.40 26.26
CA ARG A 262 -3.37 15.01 25.46
C ARG A 262 -3.52 16.53 25.32
N ALA A 263 -4.76 17.02 25.16
CA ALA A 263 -5.05 18.45 25.05
C ALA A 263 -4.99 19.20 26.39
N GLY A 264 -4.82 18.49 27.52
CA GLY A 264 -4.86 19.07 28.87
C GLY A 264 -6.26 19.45 29.34
N GLN A 265 -7.32 18.99 28.65
CA GLN A 265 -8.73 19.21 28.99
C GLN A 265 -9.23 18.18 30.01
N PHE A 266 -8.62 17.00 30.05
CA PHE A 266 -8.84 15.98 31.06
C PHE A 266 -7.58 15.86 31.91
N SER A 267 -7.73 15.77 33.23
CA SER A 267 -6.63 15.48 34.12
C SER A 267 -7.11 14.84 35.41
N TYR A 268 -6.54 13.68 35.73
CA TYR A 268 -6.78 13.00 37.00
C TYR A 268 -6.20 13.78 38.17
N THR A 269 -5.03 14.42 37.99
CA THR A 269 -4.39 15.18 39.08
C THR A 269 -5.11 16.48 39.42
N LYS A 270 -5.72 17.14 38.42
CA LYS A 270 -6.46 18.39 38.60
C LYS A 270 -7.97 18.19 38.78
N GLY A 271 -8.48 16.97 38.61
CA GLY A 271 -9.92 16.69 38.56
C GLY A 271 -10.64 17.41 37.42
N LEU A 272 -9.94 17.68 36.31
CA LEU A 272 -10.50 18.42 35.17
C LEU A 272 -11.14 17.44 34.19
N GLN A 273 -12.35 17.78 33.71
CA GLN A 273 -13.05 16.98 32.69
C GLN A 273 -13.91 17.87 31.77
N GLN A 274 -13.41 18.17 30.58
CA GLN A 274 -14.14 18.94 29.55
C GLN A 274 -14.16 18.21 28.19
N PRO A 275 -15.32 17.72 27.70
CA PRO A 275 -16.66 17.81 28.30
C PRO A 275 -16.88 16.80 29.46
N PRO A 276 -17.69 17.15 30.48
CA PRO A 276 -17.85 16.36 31.71
C PRO A 276 -18.61 15.04 31.52
N ASP A 277 -19.42 14.93 30.47
CA ASP A 277 -20.30 13.78 30.22
C ASP A 277 -19.64 12.64 29.42
N LEU A 278 -18.45 12.86 28.85
CA LEU A 278 -17.88 11.94 27.86
C LEU A 278 -17.66 10.52 28.40
N VAL A 279 -17.04 10.38 29.57
CA VAL A 279 -16.71 9.06 30.15
C VAL A 279 -17.76 8.62 31.17
N THR A 280 -18.44 9.57 31.82
CA THR A 280 -19.57 9.29 32.71
C THR A 280 -20.77 8.71 31.94
N SER A 281 -21.02 9.16 30.70
CA SER A 281 -22.00 8.53 29.80
C SER A 281 -21.61 7.12 29.39
N LEU A 282 -20.32 6.86 29.15
CA LEU A 282 -19.83 5.50 28.89
C LEU A 282 -20.08 4.57 30.07
N ALA A 283 -19.82 5.04 31.31
CA ALA A 283 -20.12 4.28 32.50
C ALA A 283 -21.62 3.93 32.60
N ARG A 284 -22.49 4.92 32.36
CA ARG A 284 -23.95 4.72 32.37
C ARG A 284 -24.41 3.68 31.33
N ASP A 285 -23.95 3.79 30.10
CA ASP A 285 -24.33 2.86 29.01
C ASP A 285 -23.88 1.43 29.27
N LEU A 286 -22.77 1.25 29.98
CA LEU A 286 -22.26 -0.04 30.40
C LEU A 286 -22.93 -0.59 31.67
N GLY A 287 -23.83 0.18 32.30
CA GLY A 287 -24.52 -0.20 33.53
C GLY A 287 -23.70 0.03 34.82
N TYR A 288 -22.67 0.86 34.76
CA TYR A 288 -21.82 1.22 35.92
C TYR A 288 -22.20 2.60 36.51
N PRO A 289 -21.85 2.86 37.78
CA PRO A 289 -22.05 4.18 38.39
C PRO A 289 -21.32 5.28 37.59
N PRO A 290 -21.96 6.44 37.31
CA PRO A 290 -21.32 7.55 36.60
C PRO A 290 -20.01 8.02 37.24
N ALA A 291 -19.90 7.91 38.57
CA ALA A 291 -18.69 8.23 39.33
C ALA A 291 -17.44 7.46 38.87
N TRP A 292 -17.58 6.28 38.25
CA TRP A 292 -16.44 5.52 37.72
C TRP A 292 -15.79 6.20 36.51
N GLY A 293 -16.49 7.13 35.87
CA GLY A 293 -16.02 7.92 34.74
C GLY A 293 -15.74 9.39 35.06
N ASP A 294 -15.76 9.77 36.34
CA ASP A 294 -15.54 11.15 36.80
C ASP A 294 -14.09 11.36 37.26
N PHE A 295 -13.31 12.10 36.48
CA PHE A 295 -11.89 12.34 36.72
C PHE A 295 -11.60 13.10 38.01
N ALA A 296 -12.58 13.80 38.60
CA ALA A 296 -12.42 14.44 39.90
C ALA A 296 -12.46 13.43 41.07
N LEU A 297 -13.13 12.29 40.88
CA LEU A 297 -13.28 11.25 41.90
C LEU A 297 -12.24 10.13 41.75
N LEU A 298 -11.64 9.98 40.58
CA LEU A 298 -10.69 8.92 40.29
C LEU A 298 -9.32 9.20 40.89
N PRO A 299 -8.65 8.21 41.52
CA PRO A 299 -7.32 8.41 42.06
C PRO A 299 -6.30 8.63 40.93
N ALA A 300 -5.55 9.73 40.98
CA ALA A 300 -4.56 10.04 39.93
C ALA A 300 -3.31 9.15 39.99
N ARG A 301 -2.94 8.70 41.19
CA ARG A 301 -1.72 7.92 41.46
C ARG A 301 -2.09 6.58 42.10
N GLY A 302 -1.12 5.66 42.15
CA GLY A 302 -1.27 4.41 42.88
C GLY A 302 -1.03 4.57 44.39
N GLY A 303 -1.01 3.45 45.12
CA GLY A 303 -0.71 3.40 46.55
C GLY A 303 -1.94 3.25 47.47
N PRO A 304 -1.76 3.35 48.80
CA PRO A 304 -2.81 3.09 49.78
C PRO A 304 -4.02 4.03 49.68
N GLN A 305 -3.80 5.32 49.47
CA GLN A 305 -4.88 6.31 49.29
C GLN A 305 -5.76 5.97 48.08
N ALA A 306 -5.15 5.48 46.99
CA ALA A 306 -5.91 5.03 45.83
C ALA A 306 -6.84 3.85 46.16
N ASN A 307 -6.41 2.94 47.04
CA ASN A 307 -7.24 1.81 47.48
C ASN A 307 -8.45 2.28 48.29
N GLU A 308 -8.28 3.30 49.13
CA GLU A 308 -9.38 3.90 49.89
C GLU A 308 -10.40 4.54 48.95
N THR A 309 -9.93 5.31 47.95
CA THR A 309 -10.79 5.88 46.91
C THR A 309 -11.54 4.79 46.14
N TRP A 310 -10.86 3.72 45.74
CA TRP A 310 -11.51 2.61 45.03
C TRP A 310 -12.52 1.86 45.88
N LYS A 311 -12.24 1.66 47.17
CA LYS A 311 -13.18 1.07 48.12
C LYS A 311 -14.44 1.93 48.26
N ALA A 312 -14.29 3.26 48.33
CA ALA A 312 -15.41 4.20 48.36
C ALA A 312 -16.25 4.17 47.06
N LEU A 313 -15.60 3.99 45.90
CA LEU A 313 -16.25 3.87 44.59
C LEU A 313 -16.82 2.47 44.30
N GLY A 314 -16.58 1.48 45.17
CA GLY A 314 -17.03 0.09 44.97
C GLY A 314 -16.27 -0.67 43.88
N VAL A 315 -15.05 -0.26 43.53
CA VAL A 315 -14.21 -0.91 42.51
C VAL A 315 -13.15 -1.78 43.21
N THR A 316 -13.18 -3.10 43.00
CA THR A 316 -12.25 -4.03 43.67
C THR A 316 -11.08 -4.48 42.81
N SER A 317 -11.12 -4.25 41.49
CA SER A 317 -10.14 -4.75 40.53
C SER A 317 -8.88 -3.88 40.39
N ARG A 318 -8.81 -2.74 41.09
CA ARG A 318 -7.86 -1.65 40.84
C ARG A 318 -6.92 -1.34 42.01
N ASN A 319 -6.69 -2.32 42.88
CA ASN A 319 -5.77 -2.18 44.01
C ASN A 319 -4.36 -1.74 43.55
N GLY A 320 -3.87 -0.68 44.18
CA GLY A 320 -2.53 -0.12 44.03
C GLY A 320 -2.32 0.79 42.83
N VAL A 321 -3.35 1.07 42.02
CA VAL A 321 -3.21 1.84 40.76
C VAL A 321 -4.27 2.93 40.61
N GLY A 322 -3.89 4.07 40.02
CA GLY A 322 -4.81 5.18 39.71
C GLY A 322 -5.46 5.06 38.33
N GLY A 323 -6.21 6.08 37.88
CA GLY A 323 -6.74 6.27 36.51
C GLY A 323 -8.13 5.67 36.23
N LEU A 324 -8.52 5.54 34.95
CA LEU A 324 -9.80 4.92 34.56
C LEU A 324 -9.88 3.39 34.79
N PRO A 325 -10.97 2.86 35.38
CA PRO A 325 -11.13 1.43 35.63
C PRO A 325 -11.15 0.58 34.35
N CYS A 326 -10.60 -0.63 34.41
CA CYS A 326 -10.50 -1.54 33.27
C CYS A 326 -11.86 -2.04 32.78
N GLU A 327 -12.87 -2.01 33.65
CA GLU A 327 -14.27 -2.29 33.36
C GLU A 327 -14.82 -1.34 32.30
N LEU A 328 -14.50 -0.06 32.40
CA LEU A 328 -14.87 0.94 31.41
C LEU A 328 -14.03 0.81 30.13
N VAL A 329 -12.73 0.56 30.27
CA VAL A 329 -11.81 0.47 29.12
C VAL A 329 -12.07 -0.78 28.26
N HIS A 330 -12.39 -1.92 28.87
CA HIS A 330 -12.74 -3.15 28.15
C HIS A 330 -14.19 -3.17 27.68
N GLY A 331 -15.04 -2.32 28.25
CA GLY A 331 -16.47 -2.26 27.99
C GLY A 331 -17.18 -3.58 28.31
N ALA A 332 -18.21 -3.90 27.52
CA ALA A 332 -19.06 -5.07 27.71
C ALA A 332 -18.34 -6.43 27.57
N VAL A 333 -17.08 -6.45 27.10
CA VAL A 333 -16.40 -7.71 26.73
C VAL A 333 -15.99 -8.54 27.96
N THR A 334 -15.57 -7.92 29.08
CA THR A 334 -14.96 -8.70 30.18
C THR A 334 -15.20 -8.28 31.63
N LYS A 335 -16.07 -7.32 31.96
CA LYS A 335 -16.27 -6.87 33.36
C LYS A 335 -14.92 -6.63 34.12
N GLY A 336 -13.87 -6.16 33.42
CA GLY A 336 -12.57 -5.77 34.02
C GLY A 336 -11.38 -6.72 33.80
N GLY A 337 -11.58 -7.97 33.34
CA GLY A 337 -10.47 -8.93 33.18
C GLY A 337 -9.51 -8.61 32.02
N CYS A 338 -8.28 -8.14 32.31
CA CYS A 338 -7.30 -7.72 31.29
C CYS A 338 -6.84 -8.84 30.35
N THR A 339 -6.42 -9.98 30.91
CA THR A 339 -5.97 -11.16 30.14
C THR A 339 -7.11 -11.75 29.32
N LYS A 340 -8.29 -11.88 29.93
CA LYS A 340 -9.51 -12.34 29.27
C LYS A 340 -9.90 -11.41 28.12
N ASN A 341 -9.78 -10.09 28.29
CA ASN A 341 -10.10 -9.12 27.25
C ASN A 341 -9.16 -9.30 26.07
N ALA A 342 -7.85 -9.33 26.33
CA ALA A 342 -6.86 -9.55 25.27
C ALA A 342 -7.12 -10.88 24.52
N ALA A 343 -7.44 -11.96 25.22
CA ALA A 343 -7.73 -13.26 24.61
C ALA A 343 -9.00 -13.24 23.73
N ILE A 344 -10.11 -12.69 24.23
CA ILE A 344 -11.38 -12.62 23.48
C ILE A 344 -11.23 -11.71 22.26
N ARG A 345 -10.65 -10.53 22.43
CA ARG A 345 -10.36 -9.60 21.32
C ARG A 345 -9.42 -10.25 20.30
N GLY A 346 -8.44 -11.00 20.75
CA GLY A 346 -7.54 -11.78 19.92
C GLY A 346 -8.25 -12.83 19.07
N ALA A 347 -9.17 -13.59 19.67
CA ALA A 347 -9.96 -14.61 18.98
C ALA A 347 -10.92 -13.98 17.95
N GLN A 348 -11.58 -12.88 18.30
CA GLN A 348 -12.42 -12.10 17.38
C GLN A 348 -11.59 -11.57 16.20
N ALA A 349 -10.45 -10.94 16.48
CA ALA A 349 -9.53 -10.45 15.45
C ALA A 349 -8.98 -11.58 14.57
N PHE A 350 -8.77 -12.79 15.12
CA PHE A 350 -8.36 -13.95 14.33
C PHE A 350 -9.45 -14.36 13.33
N ALA A 351 -10.70 -14.46 13.77
CA ALA A 351 -11.83 -14.80 12.91
C ALA A 351 -12.02 -13.76 11.77
N GLU A 352 -11.97 -12.47 12.11
CA GLU A 352 -12.03 -11.39 11.12
C GLU A 352 -10.83 -11.43 10.16
N ALA A 353 -9.64 -11.72 10.67
CA ALA A 353 -8.44 -11.84 9.85
C ALA A 353 -8.52 -13.03 8.88
N VAL A 354 -9.08 -14.17 9.29
CA VAL A 354 -9.33 -15.31 8.40
C VAL A 354 -10.23 -14.89 7.24
N ALA A 355 -11.31 -14.15 7.50
CA ALA A 355 -12.21 -13.67 6.46
C ALA A 355 -11.52 -12.73 5.44
N ILE A 356 -10.55 -11.92 5.90
CA ILE A 356 -9.77 -11.02 5.04
C ILE A 356 -8.69 -11.79 4.25
N TYR A 357 -7.97 -12.70 4.89
CA TYR A 357 -6.80 -13.35 4.28
C TYR A 357 -7.17 -14.56 3.42
N LEU A 358 -8.27 -15.26 3.70
CA LEU A 358 -8.68 -16.43 2.93
C LEU A 358 -8.83 -16.10 1.43
N PRO A 359 -9.56 -15.03 1.00
CA PRO A 359 -9.61 -14.64 -0.40
C PRO A 359 -8.24 -14.27 -0.97
N VAL A 360 -7.39 -13.59 -0.20
CA VAL A 360 -6.06 -13.16 -0.66
C VAL A 360 -5.14 -14.34 -0.98
N HIS A 361 -5.25 -15.44 -0.24
CA HIS A 361 -4.47 -16.66 -0.51
C HIS A 361 -5.15 -17.59 -1.52
N ALA A 362 -6.48 -17.67 -1.52
CA ALA A 362 -7.23 -18.58 -2.39
C ALA A 362 -7.40 -18.03 -3.82
N LEU A 363 -7.68 -16.74 -3.99
CA LEU A 363 -8.03 -16.14 -5.29
C LEU A 363 -6.94 -16.33 -6.35
N PRO A 364 -5.63 -16.12 -6.07
CA PRO A 364 -4.59 -16.38 -7.07
C PRO A 364 -4.58 -17.83 -7.53
N ILE A 365 -4.88 -18.79 -6.66
CA ILE A 365 -4.93 -20.21 -6.99
C ILE A 365 -6.21 -20.52 -7.77
N LEU A 366 -7.35 -19.98 -7.35
CA LEU A 366 -8.65 -20.16 -8.00
C LEU A 366 -8.64 -19.67 -9.45
N VAL A 367 -8.02 -18.51 -9.70
CA VAL A 367 -7.91 -17.93 -11.06
C VAL A 367 -6.92 -18.69 -11.93
N THR A 368 -5.84 -19.23 -11.35
CA THR A 368 -4.76 -19.83 -12.15
C THR A 368 -4.87 -21.33 -12.34
N ARG A 369 -5.30 -22.08 -11.31
CA ARG A 369 -5.39 -23.54 -11.27
C ARG A 369 -6.41 -24.00 -10.21
N PRO A 370 -7.73 -23.86 -10.44
CA PRO A 370 -8.75 -24.16 -9.43
C PRO A 370 -8.71 -25.62 -8.96
N ARG A 371 -8.42 -26.57 -9.86
CA ARG A 371 -8.30 -28.00 -9.54
C ARG A 371 -7.24 -28.29 -8.46
N LYS A 372 -6.20 -27.46 -8.35
CA LYS A 372 -5.16 -27.65 -7.31
C LYS A 372 -5.65 -27.36 -5.89
N LEU A 373 -6.76 -26.65 -5.71
CA LEU A 373 -7.36 -26.47 -4.38
C LEU A 373 -8.10 -27.72 -3.89
N LEU A 374 -8.43 -28.65 -4.80
CA LEU A 374 -9.02 -29.95 -4.46
C LEU A 374 -7.96 -30.94 -3.97
N GLU A 375 -6.69 -30.70 -4.26
CA GLU A 375 -5.58 -31.50 -3.73
C GLU A 375 -5.40 -31.22 -2.23
N LEU A 376 -5.62 -32.21 -1.37
CA LEU A 376 -5.53 -32.09 0.09
C LEU A 376 -4.21 -31.42 0.58
N PRO A 377 -3.01 -31.78 0.06
CA PRO A 377 -1.77 -31.15 0.48
C PRO A 377 -1.71 -29.64 0.18
N ARG A 378 -2.29 -29.23 -0.96
CA ARG A 378 -2.34 -27.81 -1.38
C ARG A 378 -3.37 -27.03 -0.57
N LEU A 379 -4.51 -27.64 -0.28
CA LEU A 379 -5.51 -27.06 0.61
C LEU A 379 -4.92 -26.80 2.00
N ILE A 380 -4.29 -27.80 2.62
CA ILE A 380 -3.65 -27.68 3.93
C ILE A 380 -2.56 -26.59 3.91
N ALA A 381 -1.67 -26.59 2.90
CA ALA A 381 -0.63 -25.57 2.79
C ALA A 381 -1.20 -24.14 2.66
N THR A 382 -2.34 -23.99 1.98
CA THR A 382 -3.06 -22.73 1.83
C THR A 382 -3.70 -22.31 3.15
N LEU A 383 -4.41 -23.23 3.83
CA LEU A 383 -5.02 -22.99 5.14
C LEU A 383 -3.98 -22.63 6.20
N LEU A 384 -2.84 -23.32 6.26
CA LEU A 384 -1.73 -22.95 7.15
C LEU A 384 -1.17 -21.55 6.82
N SER A 385 -1.15 -21.18 5.54
CA SER A 385 -0.71 -19.84 5.13
C SER A 385 -1.72 -18.75 5.53
N VAL A 386 -3.02 -19.06 5.47
CA VAL A 386 -4.11 -18.20 5.96
C VAL A 386 -4.04 -18.09 7.48
N ALA A 387 -4.00 -19.21 8.20
CA ALA A 387 -3.92 -19.28 9.65
C ALA A 387 -2.74 -18.45 10.19
N ARG A 388 -1.55 -18.61 9.61
CA ARG A 388 -0.37 -17.82 9.99
C ARG A 388 -0.55 -16.32 9.75
N SER A 389 -1.17 -15.92 8.64
CA SER A 389 -1.46 -14.50 8.35
C SER A 389 -2.51 -13.94 9.31
N ALA A 390 -3.51 -14.76 9.67
CA ALA A 390 -4.53 -14.41 10.65
C ALA A 390 -3.94 -14.32 12.07
N SER A 391 -3.03 -15.22 12.46
CA SER A 391 -2.28 -15.15 13.71
C SER A 391 -1.42 -13.89 13.81
N PHE A 392 -0.81 -13.44 12.71
CA PHE A 392 -0.09 -12.17 12.67
C PHE A 392 -1.00 -10.98 13.06
N LEU A 393 -2.19 -10.88 12.47
CA LEU A 393 -3.10 -9.76 12.72
C LEU A 393 -3.77 -9.89 14.10
N SER A 394 -4.15 -11.10 14.49
CA SER A 394 -4.66 -11.40 15.84
C SER A 394 -3.62 -11.02 16.90
N ALA A 395 -2.36 -11.43 16.74
CA ALA A 395 -1.29 -11.06 17.66
C ALA A 395 -1.05 -9.55 17.69
N PHE A 396 -1.20 -8.84 16.56
CA PHE A 396 -1.13 -7.37 16.52
C PHE A 396 -2.19 -6.74 17.43
N VAL A 397 -3.44 -7.20 17.36
CA VAL A 397 -4.56 -6.69 18.17
C VAL A 397 -4.45 -7.12 19.64
N THR A 398 -4.13 -8.38 19.91
CA THR A 398 -3.96 -8.89 21.28
C THR A 398 -2.85 -8.17 22.00
N SER A 399 -1.71 -7.98 21.34
CA SER A 399 -0.53 -7.38 21.97
C SER A 399 -0.70 -5.90 22.29
N ILE A 400 -1.44 -5.12 21.49
CA ILE A 400 -1.73 -3.73 21.85
C ILE A 400 -2.63 -3.65 23.09
N TRP A 401 -3.72 -4.41 23.14
CA TRP A 401 -4.62 -4.44 24.31
C TRP A 401 -3.88 -4.91 25.56
N PHE A 402 -3.07 -5.96 25.43
CA PHE A 402 -2.31 -6.49 26.54
C PHE A 402 -1.22 -5.52 27.00
N ALA A 403 -0.46 -4.91 26.10
CA ALA A 403 0.57 -3.92 26.43
C ALA A 403 -0.02 -2.67 27.11
N VAL A 404 -1.18 -2.19 26.66
CA VAL A 404 -1.91 -1.11 27.33
C VAL A 404 -2.27 -1.51 28.77
N CYS A 405 -2.76 -2.72 28.99
CA CYS A 405 -3.07 -3.20 30.34
C CYS A 405 -1.81 -3.42 31.19
N CYS A 406 -0.73 -3.96 30.63
CA CYS A 406 0.56 -4.16 31.30
C CYS A 406 1.15 -2.84 31.79
N THR A 407 1.04 -1.79 30.99
CA THR A 407 1.59 -0.47 31.31
C THR A 407 0.73 0.24 32.36
N ARG A 408 -0.58 0.37 32.15
CA ARG A 408 -1.46 1.17 33.03
C ARG A 408 -2.01 0.45 34.27
N THR A 409 -2.00 -0.89 34.29
CA THR A 409 -2.69 -1.64 35.36
C THR A 409 -1.86 -2.80 35.92
N LEU A 410 -1.32 -3.68 35.07
CA LEU A 410 -0.81 -4.97 35.55
C LEU A 410 0.61 -4.88 36.12
N VAL A 411 1.50 -4.11 35.49
CA VAL A 411 2.95 -4.11 35.76
C VAL A 411 3.47 -2.70 36.03
N LEU A 412 3.60 -1.84 35.01
CA LEU A 412 4.40 -0.60 35.15
C LEU A 412 3.79 0.41 36.13
N ALA A 413 2.47 0.65 36.08
CA ALA A 413 1.80 1.54 37.02
C ALA A 413 1.87 1.05 38.49
N ARG A 414 2.06 -0.27 38.71
CA ARG A 414 2.27 -0.85 40.06
C ARG A 414 3.70 -0.73 40.52
N LEU A 415 4.66 -0.89 39.61
CA LEU A 415 6.09 -0.70 39.91
C LEU A 415 6.41 0.78 40.20
N PHE A 416 5.67 1.70 39.58
CA PHE A 416 5.87 3.14 39.73
C PHE A 416 4.57 3.86 40.17
N PRO A 417 4.07 3.59 41.39
CA PRO A 417 2.78 4.12 41.87
C PRO A 417 2.78 5.65 42.02
N GLY A 418 3.96 6.27 42.17
CA GLY A 418 4.11 7.72 42.25
C GLY A 418 3.86 8.46 40.93
N VAL A 419 3.87 7.76 39.79
CA VAL A 419 3.65 8.37 38.47
C VAL A 419 2.14 8.56 38.23
N PRO A 420 1.68 9.78 37.91
CA PRO A 420 0.26 10.05 37.69
C PRO A 420 -0.27 9.38 36.42
N HIS A 421 -1.54 8.99 36.44
CA HIS A 421 -2.22 8.39 35.28
C HIS A 421 -2.49 9.37 34.14
N ASP A 422 -2.28 10.67 34.36
CA ASP A 422 -2.16 11.65 33.28
C ASP A 422 -1.01 11.28 32.32
N PHE A 423 0.08 10.69 32.84
CA PHE A 423 1.18 10.17 32.02
C PHE A 423 0.82 8.80 31.42
N TRP A 424 0.32 7.85 32.23
CA TRP A 424 0.03 6.49 31.77
C TRP A 424 -1.05 6.44 30.71
N ASP A 425 -2.13 7.22 30.81
CA ASP A 425 -3.16 7.32 29.78
C ASP A 425 -2.85 8.45 28.76
N GLY A 426 -1.76 9.18 28.96
CA GLY A 426 -1.27 10.23 28.08
C GLY A 426 -0.57 9.71 26.81
N PRO A 427 -0.14 10.63 25.91
CA PRO A 427 0.39 10.30 24.59
C PRO A 427 1.70 9.50 24.56
N LEU A 428 2.45 9.48 25.67
CA LEU A 428 3.72 8.76 25.80
C LEU A 428 3.62 7.53 26.72
N GLY A 429 2.43 7.26 27.26
CA GLY A 429 2.20 6.18 28.20
C GLY A 429 1.81 4.86 27.52
N CYS A 430 0.67 4.31 27.93
CA CYS A 430 0.23 2.96 27.62
C CYS A 430 -0.03 2.72 26.13
N THR A 431 -0.63 3.68 25.45
CA THR A 431 -0.93 3.63 24.01
C THR A 431 0.34 3.71 23.17
N PHE A 432 1.35 4.46 23.60
CA PHE A 432 2.65 4.55 22.93
C PHE A 432 3.39 3.22 23.02
N VAL A 433 3.49 2.64 24.22
CA VAL A 433 4.07 1.30 24.40
C VAL A 433 3.27 0.26 23.62
N GLY A 434 1.93 0.32 23.68
CA GLY A 434 1.07 -0.56 22.89
C GLY A 434 1.32 -0.46 21.39
N SER A 435 1.52 0.75 20.88
CA SER A 435 1.85 1.01 19.47
C SER A 435 3.22 0.43 19.07
N LEU A 436 4.21 0.45 19.97
CA LEU A 436 5.53 -0.15 19.73
C LEU A 436 5.48 -1.67 19.78
N VAL A 437 4.79 -2.24 20.77
CA VAL A 437 4.73 -3.70 20.97
C VAL A 437 3.97 -4.38 19.84
N CYS A 438 2.85 -3.81 19.38
CA CYS A 438 2.01 -4.47 18.38
C CYS A 438 2.69 -4.68 17.02
N GLY A 439 3.53 -3.73 16.61
CA GLY A 439 4.31 -3.83 15.36
C GLY A 439 5.22 -5.06 15.31
N ALA A 440 5.63 -5.61 16.46
CA ALA A 440 6.50 -6.79 16.52
C ALA A 440 5.80 -8.06 16.05
N SER A 441 4.45 -8.09 15.93
CA SER A 441 3.73 -9.25 15.44
C SER A 441 4.16 -9.66 14.03
N ILE A 442 4.73 -8.74 13.23
CA ILE A 442 5.20 -8.97 11.85
C ILE A 442 6.18 -10.14 11.72
N TRP A 443 6.87 -10.51 12.80
CA TRP A 443 7.78 -11.67 12.81
C TRP A 443 7.05 -13.01 12.64
N ILE A 444 5.74 -13.08 12.93
CA ILE A 444 4.88 -14.24 12.63
C ILE A 444 4.69 -14.39 11.11
N GLU A 445 4.79 -13.30 10.35
CA GLU A 445 4.63 -13.32 8.90
C GLU A 445 5.88 -13.92 8.19
N ARG A 446 5.73 -14.51 7.00
CA ARG A 446 6.82 -15.07 6.19
C ARG A 446 7.63 -13.92 5.62
N GLY A 447 8.96 -14.04 5.62
CA GLY A 447 9.88 -12.99 5.16
C GLY A 447 9.49 -12.36 3.81
N ARG A 448 9.08 -13.16 2.82
CA ARG A 448 8.64 -12.67 1.51
C ARG A 448 7.41 -11.75 1.55
N ARG A 449 6.47 -11.99 2.48
CA ARG A 449 5.25 -11.17 2.65
C ARG A 449 5.53 -9.91 3.50
N ARG A 450 6.52 -9.95 4.40
CA ARG A 450 6.89 -8.79 5.23
C ARG A 450 7.23 -7.56 4.40
N GLY A 451 8.01 -7.70 3.32
CA GLY A 451 8.31 -6.60 2.40
C GLY A 451 7.07 -6.00 1.74
N GLU A 452 6.15 -6.82 1.24
CA GLU A 452 4.90 -6.31 0.65
C GLU A 452 3.99 -5.63 1.68
N MET A 453 3.96 -6.13 2.92
CA MET A 453 3.20 -5.49 4.00
C MET A 453 3.84 -4.18 4.43
N ALA A 454 5.17 -4.12 4.54
CA ALA A 454 5.92 -2.90 4.83
C ALA A 454 5.64 -1.82 3.77
N LEU A 455 5.76 -2.17 2.47
CA LEU A 455 5.50 -1.26 1.36
C LEU A 455 4.01 -0.89 1.22
N TYR A 456 3.10 -1.68 1.80
CA TYR A 456 1.68 -1.33 1.88
C TYR A 456 1.38 -0.31 2.98
N VAL A 457 2.04 -0.41 4.14
CA VAL A 457 1.81 0.52 5.27
C VAL A 457 2.63 1.80 5.16
N LEU A 458 3.82 1.75 4.57
CA LEU A 458 4.75 2.87 4.49
C LEU A 458 4.17 4.14 3.84
N PRO A 459 3.38 4.10 2.73
CA PRO A 459 2.75 5.30 2.18
C PRO A 459 1.87 6.03 3.20
N ARG A 460 1.17 5.26 4.04
CA ARG A 460 0.27 5.80 5.08
C ARG A 460 1.06 6.34 6.26
N ALA A 461 2.17 5.70 6.62
CA ALA A 461 3.07 6.19 7.65
C ALA A 461 3.76 7.50 7.25
N ILE A 462 4.24 7.62 6.00
CA ILE A 462 4.79 8.86 5.46
C ILE A 462 3.74 9.98 5.54
N ARG A 463 2.51 9.70 5.09
CA ARG A 463 1.39 10.64 5.23
C ARG A 463 1.13 11.02 6.69
N ALA A 464 1.20 10.06 7.61
CA ALA A 464 0.97 10.29 9.04
C ALA A 464 2.08 11.14 9.69
N CYS A 465 3.29 11.15 9.15
CA CYS A 465 4.37 12.03 9.61
C CYS A 465 4.20 13.49 9.15
N LEU A 466 3.45 13.73 8.07
CA LEU A 466 3.23 15.07 7.54
C LEU A 466 2.12 15.83 8.29
N PRO A 467 2.21 17.17 8.40
CA PRO A 467 1.14 17.97 9.01
C PRO A 467 -0.17 17.89 8.23
N SER A 468 -1.28 17.59 8.91
CA SER A 468 -2.62 17.50 8.29
C SER A 468 -3.04 18.80 7.63
N GLU A 469 -2.71 19.93 8.27
CA GLU A 469 -3.07 21.26 7.80
C GLU A 469 -2.33 21.60 6.51
N TRP A 470 -1.05 21.22 6.40
CA TRP A 470 -0.30 21.41 5.16
C TRP A 470 -0.91 20.60 4.02
N ILE A 471 -1.17 19.30 4.22
CA ILE A 471 -1.77 18.43 3.19
C ILE A 471 -3.15 18.94 2.72
N LYS A 472 -3.96 19.47 3.64
CA LYS A 472 -5.34 19.94 3.35
C LYS A 472 -5.40 21.39 2.87
N SER A 473 -4.31 22.15 3.00
CA SER A 473 -4.28 23.60 2.74
C SER A 473 -4.55 24.00 1.29
N GLY A 474 -4.39 23.09 0.33
CA GLY A 474 -4.52 23.41 -1.10
C GLY A 474 -3.44 24.36 -1.64
N ARG A 475 -2.42 24.71 -0.83
CA ARG A 475 -1.32 25.61 -1.19
C ARG A 475 -0.63 25.14 -2.47
N ALA A 476 -0.11 26.09 -3.24
CA ALA A 476 0.66 25.79 -4.46
C ALA A 476 1.84 24.87 -4.17
N SER A 477 2.50 25.03 -3.01
CA SER A 477 3.59 24.16 -2.56
C SER A 477 3.18 22.68 -2.56
N VAL A 478 2.05 22.33 -1.96
CA VAL A 478 1.56 20.94 -1.87
C VAL A 478 1.30 20.38 -3.26
N ARG A 479 0.66 21.18 -4.13
CA ARG A 479 0.33 20.78 -5.51
C ARG A 479 1.58 20.53 -6.34
N TRP A 480 2.60 21.38 -6.21
CA TRP A 480 3.89 21.19 -6.90
C TRP A 480 4.67 20.02 -6.32
N THR A 481 4.75 19.87 -5.00
CA THR A 481 5.39 18.72 -4.36
C THR A 481 4.75 17.41 -4.80
N GLU A 482 3.42 17.31 -4.79
CA GLU A 482 2.71 16.13 -5.27
C GLU A 482 3.03 15.83 -6.74
N ARG A 483 3.04 16.85 -7.60
CA ARG A 483 3.39 16.70 -9.02
C ARG A 483 4.79 16.16 -9.22
N LEU A 484 5.78 16.77 -8.56
CA LEU A 484 7.17 16.37 -8.66
C LEU A 484 7.37 14.96 -8.11
N VAL A 485 6.81 14.65 -6.95
CA VAL A 485 6.87 13.31 -6.35
C VAL A 485 6.27 12.27 -7.29
N PHE A 486 5.09 12.53 -7.88
CA PHE A 486 4.47 11.61 -8.82
C PHE A 486 5.35 11.40 -10.06
N ILE A 487 5.81 12.49 -10.70
CA ILE A 487 6.58 12.45 -11.94
C ILE A 487 7.89 11.70 -11.72
N LEU A 488 8.67 12.08 -10.71
CA LEU A 488 9.96 11.47 -10.43
C LEU A 488 9.81 10.00 -10.03
N SER A 489 8.80 9.66 -9.22
CA SER A 489 8.61 8.30 -8.73
C SER A 489 8.12 7.35 -9.83
N LEU A 490 7.12 7.76 -10.61
CA LEU A 490 6.62 6.95 -11.72
C LEU A 490 7.72 6.77 -12.78
N SER A 491 8.44 7.83 -13.12
CA SER A 491 9.53 7.75 -14.11
C SER A 491 10.65 6.83 -13.65
N THR A 492 11.04 6.90 -12.37
CA THR A 492 12.05 6.00 -11.79
C THR A 492 11.59 4.55 -11.85
N LEU A 493 10.32 4.26 -11.53
CA LEU A 493 9.77 2.90 -11.58
C LEU A 493 9.75 2.32 -12.99
N LEU A 494 9.31 3.10 -13.97
CA LEU A 494 9.25 2.67 -15.37
C LEU A 494 10.65 2.45 -15.95
N THR A 495 11.60 3.36 -15.66
CA THR A 495 12.99 3.18 -16.07
C THR A 495 13.62 1.95 -15.41
N ALA A 496 13.35 1.71 -14.12
CA ALA A 496 13.77 0.50 -13.44
C ALA A 496 13.16 -0.75 -14.08
N ALA A 497 11.87 -0.73 -14.45
CA ALA A 497 11.23 -1.87 -15.11
C ALA A 497 11.87 -2.26 -16.44
N ILE A 498 12.32 -1.28 -17.22
CA ILE A 498 12.95 -1.51 -18.54
C ILE A 498 14.42 -1.90 -18.36
N ARG A 499 15.20 -1.13 -17.60
CA ARG A 499 16.66 -1.25 -17.58
C ARG A 499 17.20 -2.14 -16.45
N ARG A 500 16.51 -2.20 -15.32
CA ARG A 500 16.95 -2.88 -14.08
C ARG A 500 15.79 -3.58 -13.37
N PRO A 501 15.08 -4.52 -14.03
CA PRO A 501 13.90 -5.15 -13.44
C PRO A 501 14.21 -5.94 -12.17
N ASP A 502 15.48 -6.34 -11.97
CA ASP A 502 16.02 -7.02 -10.79
C ASP A 502 15.88 -6.23 -9.49
N THR A 503 15.80 -4.90 -9.54
CA THR A 503 15.62 -4.05 -8.36
C THR A 503 14.17 -3.98 -7.90
N LEU A 504 13.22 -4.31 -8.78
CA LEU A 504 11.80 -4.38 -8.45
C LEU A 504 11.47 -5.70 -7.77
N ARG A 505 10.59 -5.68 -6.77
CA ARG A 505 10.12 -6.89 -6.07
C ARG A 505 8.60 -6.95 -5.89
N GLY A 506 8.14 -8.17 -5.63
CA GLY A 506 6.75 -8.54 -5.37
C GLY A 506 5.76 -7.97 -6.40
N LEU A 507 4.77 -7.21 -5.95
CA LEU A 507 3.68 -6.73 -6.81
C LEU A 507 4.18 -5.78 -7.90
N SER A 508 5.10 -4.87 -7.57
CA SER A 508 5.64 -3.90 -8.55
C SER A 508 6.36 -4.60 -9.71
N ARG A 509 7.22 -5.57 -9.41
CA ARG A 509 7.91 -6.38 -10.42
C ARG A 509 6.91 -7.15 -11.28
N TRP A 510 5.89 -7.74 -10.65
CA TRP A 510 4.88 -8.50 -11.38
C TRP A 510 4.07 -7.61 -12.32
N THR A 511 3.51 -6.51 -11.81
CA THR A 511 2.68 -5.59 -12.59
C THR A 511 3.46 -4.98 -13.75
N LEU A 512 4.66 -4.46 -13.49
CA LEU A 512 5.45 -3.82 -14.54
C LEU A 512 6.00 -4.84 -15.54
N SER A 513 6.37 -6.05 -15.12
CA SER A 513 6.75 -7.10 -16.07
C SER A 513 5.58 -7.53 -16.96
N PHE A 514 4.36 -7.60 -16.42
CA PHE A 514 3.17 -7.94 -17.21
C PHE A 514 2.84 -6.84 -18.22
N VAL A 515 2.90 -5.58 -17.79
CA VAL A 515 2.57 -4.44 -18.64
C VAL A 515 3.61 -4.25 -19.74
N MET A 516 4.90 -4.27 -19.39
CA MET A 516 5.99 -3.94 -20.33
C MET A 516 6.35 -5.10 -21.27
N ASN A 517 6.31 -6.34 -20.80
CA ASN A 517 6.82 -7.50 -21.55
C ASN A 517 5.70 -8.54 -21.85
N GLY A 518 4.48 -8.26 -21.42
CA GLY A 518 3.31 -9.06 -21.72
C GLY A 518 3.08 -10.27 -20.83
N PRO A 519 1.96 -10.99 -21.08
CA PRO A 519 1.62 -12.21 -20.35
C PRO A 519 2.67 -13.30 -20.54
N ASN A 520 3.51 -13.22 -21.58
CA ASN A 520 4.55 -14.20 -21.86
C ASN A 520 5.82 -14.01 -21.00
N ALA A 521 5.98 -12.88 -20.32
CA ALA A 521 7.15 -12.58 -19.52
C ALA A 521 7.00 -12.97 -18.03
N GLY A 522 8.11 -13.42 -17.42
CA GLY A 522 8.17 -13.74 -15.99
C GLY A 522 7.45 -15.03 -15.58
N PHE A 523 6.44 -14.91 -14.70
CA PHE A 523 5.76 -16.03 -14.03
C PHE A 523 5.19 -17.07 -15.02
N TRP A 524 4.68 -16.63 -16.17
CA TRP A 524 4.12 -17.50 -17.20
C TRP A 524 5.16 -18.18 -18.10
N LYS A 525 6.39 -17.64 -18.21
CA LYS A 525 7.51 -18.29 -18.91
C LYS A 525 8.02 -19.50 -18.12
N ARG A 526 8.23 -19.35 -16.80
CA ARG A 526 8.52 -20.50 -15.90
C ARG A 526 7.38 -21.52 -15.88
N LYS A 527 6.13 -21.05 -15.91
CA LYS A 527 4.92 -21.89 -15.93
C LYS A 527 4.76 -22.75 -17.20
N ARG A 528 5.25 -22.29 -18.36
CA ARG A 528 5.29 -23.07 -19.62
C ARG A 528 6.43 -24.07 -19.65
N LEU A 529 7.60 -23.75 -19.07
CA LEU A 529 8.71 -24.72 -19.01
C LEU A 529 8.37 -25.93 -18.11
N ASP A 530 7.49 -25.77 -17.12
CA ASP A 530 6.99 -26.86 -16.26
C ASP A 530 5.84 -27.69 -16.89
N THR A 531 5.39 -27.36 -18.11
CA THR A 531 4.34 -28.11 -18.81
C THR A 531 4.79 -28.36 -20.24
N ASN A 532 4.72 -29.60 -20.75
CA ASN A 532 4.91 -29.92 -22.17
C ASN A 532 3.78 -29.35 -23.05
N ALA A 533 3.50 -28.05 -22.94
CA ALA A 533 2.58 -27.33 -23.80
C ALA A 533 3.40 -26.76 -24.96
N PRO A 534 3.08 -27.10 -26.22
CA PRO A 534 3.80 -26.55 -27.36
C PRO A 534 3.69 -25.03 -27.38
N PRO A 535 4.75 -24.32 -27.82
CA PRO A 535 4.67 -22.88 -28.03
C PRO A 535 3.53 -22.58 -29.01
N THR A 536 2.82 -21.48 -28.77
CA THR A 536 1.91 -20.90 -29.77
C THR A 536 2.72 -20.70 -31.06
N PRO A 537 2.27 -21.18 -32.23
CA PRO A 537 3.01 -21.03 -33.47
C PRO A 537 3.31 -19.54 -33.71
N ARG A 538 4.59 -19.20 -33.82
CA ARG A 538 5.04 -17.88 -34.25
C ARG A 538 5.81 -18.06 -35.54
N ALA A 539 5.60 -17.17 -36.50
CA ALA A 539 6.51 -17.02 -37.62
C ALA A 539 7.91 -16.66 -37.07
N PRO A 540 8.99 -17.19 -37.66
CA PRO A 540 10.34 -16.86 -37.24
C PRO A 540 10.57 -15.35 -37.34
N SER A 541 11.20 -14.79 -36.30
CA SER A 541 11.70 -13.41 -36.37
C SER A 541 12.86 -13.38 -37.35
N PRO A 542 13.01 -12.33 -38.17
CA PRO A 542 14.19 -12.17 -39.00
C PRO A 542 15.44 -12.14 -38.10
N PRO A 543 16.54 -12.78 -38.52
CA PRO A 543 17.77 -12.84 -37.74
C PRO A 543 18.27 -11.41 -37.47
N LYS A 544 18.63 -11.14 -36.22
CA LYS A 544 19.46 -9.98 -35.88
C LYS A 544 20.81 -10.19 -36.56
N GLU A 545 21.10 -9.38 -37.57
CA GLU A 545 22.47 -9.25 -38.09
C GLU A 545 23.38 -8.85 -36.92
N SER A 546 24.24 -9.78 -36.53
CA SER A 546 25.41 -9.49 -35.72
C SER A 546 26.48 -9.06 -36.70
N GLY A 547 26.73 -7.75 -36.76
CA GLY A 547 27.90 -7.22 -37.44
C GLY A 547 29.15 -7.54 -36.63
N ASP A 548 29.68 -8.76 -36.78
CA ASP A 548 31.08 -9.06 -36.49
C ASP A 548 31.78 -9.28 -37.84
N THR A 549 32.28 -8.17 -38.40
CA THR A 549 33.31 -8.19 -39.43
C THR A 549 34.65 -8.53 -38.76
N ALA A 550 35.02 -9.81 -38.77
CA ALA A 550 36.39 -10.24 -38.56
C ALA A 550 36.93 -10.81 -39.87
N ALA A 551 37.89 -10.08 -40.43
CA ALA A 551 38.52 -10.31 -41.71
C ALA A 551 39.28 -11.65 -41.77
N ASN A 552 39.20 -12.28 -42.94
CA ASN A 552 40.19 -13.24 -43.43
C ASN A 552 41.58 -12.59 -43.46
N THR A 553 42.57 -13.28 -42.91
CA THR A 553 43.93 -13.34 -43.46
C THR A 553 44.45 -14.75 -43.30
N ASP A 554 44.54 -15.46 -44.43
CA ASP A 554 45.38 -16.63 -44.63
C ASP A 554 46.86 -16.28 -44.38
N LEU A 555 47.62 -17.19 -43.77
CA LEU A 555 48.99 -17.55 -44.19
C LEU A 555 49.55 -18.71 -43.34
N ALA A 556 49.89 -19.78 -44.07
CA ALA A 556 50.89 -20.84 -43.83
C ALA A 556 50.81 -21.70 -42.56
#